data_AF-T1B5J9-F1
#
_entry.id   AF-T1B5J9-F1
#
_cell.length_a   1.000
_cell.length_b   1.000
_cell.length_c   1.000
_cell.angle_alpha   90.00
_cell.angle_beta   90.00
_cell.angle_gamma   90.00
#
_symmetry.space_group_name_H-M   'P 1'
#
loop_
_entity.id
_entity.type
_entity.pdbx_description
1 polymer ?
#
loop_
_entity_poly.entity_id
_entity_poly.type
_entity_poly.pdbx_seq_one_letter_code
_entity_poly.pdbx_strand_id
1 'polypeptide(L)'
;MRRATQRGAHSAAGRPQWPNPADERLLPEGASIVGAHAFSGKGIVESLRFSIPREHDLLPPIALKQAQRNGATLLSWQAMPQAHAFFLGAMGARTDSGGTAEMVLWTSSERPETGFGLVDYQPNRAIDGWLKDKVLLGPATRECAIPKGVFGDGAMLRMIAYGNELNLAHPPRPVDAKTAWQPEWTAKLRIKSVHTALLGMASAPNAQDLLREGLLGGEE
;
A
#
# COMPACT_ATOMS: atom_id res chain seq x y z
N MET A 1 11.05 -11.77 -11.51
CA MET A 1 9.93 -10.94 -10.98
C MET A 1 10.21 -9.48 -11.31
N ARG A 2 9.23 -8.76 -11.90
CA ARG A 2 9.36 -7.31 -12.16
C ARG A 2 9.14 -6.55 -10.86
N ARG A 3 10.16 -5.85 -10.36
CA ARG A 3 10.08 -5.01 -9.16
C ARG A 3 10.57 -3.61 -9.51
N ALA A 4 9.78 -2.59 -9.20
CA ALA A 4 10.12 -1.20 -9.54
C ALA A 4 10.91 -0.48 -8.43
N THR A 5 10.99 -1.05 -7.23
CA THR A 5 11.66 -0.44 -6.07
C THR A 5 12.68 -1.39 -5.44
N GLN A 6 13.83 -0.83 -5.06
CA GLN A 6 14.71 -1.42 -4.04
C GLN A 6 14.10 -1.12 -2.66
N ARG A 7 14.33 -2.02 -1.67
CA ARG A 7 13.65 -2.10 -0.36
C ARG A 7 13.49 -0.72 0.34
N GLY A 8 12.46 -0.63 1.19
CA GLY A 8 12.00 0.59 1.88
C GLY A 8 13.06 1.34 2.73
N ALA A 9 12.62 2.35 3.48
CA ALA A 9 13.52 3.12 4.35
C ALA A 9 14.23 2.19 5.35
N HIS A 10 15.56 2.23 5.37
CA HIS A 10 16.39 1.45 6.28
C HIS A 10 17.04 2.38 7.31
N SER A 11 16.90 2.05 8.60
CA SER A 11 17.64 2.73 9.66
C SER A 11 19.14 2.50 9.52
N ALA A 12 19.91 3.59 9.51
CA ALA A 12 21.37 3.58 9.57
C ALA A 12 21.85 4.87 10.25
N ALA A 13 23.12 4.93 10.68
CA ALA A 13 23.70 6.18 11.16
C ALA A 13 23.57 7.28 10.08
N GLY A 14 22.91 8.39 10.42
CA GLY A 14 22.57 9.47 9.46
C GLY A 14 21.33 9.20 8.60
N ARG A 15 20.59 8.12 8.84
CA ARG A 15 19.33 7.76 8.16
C ARG A 15 18.26 7.39 9.19
N PRO A 16 17.63 8.38 9.84
CA PRO A 16 16.56 8.09 10.80
C PRO A 16 15.37 7.41 10.11
N GLN A 17 14.77 6.43 10.78
CA GLN A 17 13.59 5.70 10.31
C GLN A 17 12.37 6.09 11.15
N TRP A 18 11.24 6.35 10.49
CA TRP A 18 9.93 6.52 11.12
C TRP A 18 8.91 5.53 10.50
N PRO A 19 8.04 4.86 11.29
CA PRO A 19 7.98 4.88 12.76
C PRO A 19 9.29 4.40 13.38
N ASN A 20 9.68 5.04 14.48
CA ASN A 20 10.86 4.62 15.22
C ASN A 20 10.55 3.23 15.81
N PRO A 21 11.41 2.22 15.66
CA PRO A 21 11.17 0.91 16.28
C PRO A 21 10.96 0.97 17.81
N ALA A 22 11.42 2.02 18.47
CA ALA A 22 11.19 2.27 19.90
C ALA A 22 9.93 3.10 20.20
N ASP A 23 9.20 3.56 19.19
CA ASP A 23 7.96 4.35 19.31
C ASP A 23 6.91 3.82 18.32
N GLU A 24 6.05 2.94 18.82
CA GLU A 24 5.03 2.25 18.04
C GLU A 24 3.71 3.04 17.91
N ARG A 25 3.69 4.32 18.31
CA ARG A 25 2.48 5.13 18.25
C ARG A 25 1.96 5.19 16.81
N LEU A 26 0.71 4.78 16.65
CA LEU A 26 -0.02 4.88 15.40
C LEU A 26 -0.43 6.34 15.13
N LEU A 27 -0.61 6.66 13.85
CA LEU A 27 -1.20 7.93 13.46
C LEU A 27 -2.65 7.98 13.94
N PRO A 28 -3.10 9.08 14.57
CA PRO A 28 -4.49 9.21 14.98
C PRO A 28 -5.43 9.24 13.78
N GLU A 29 -6.70 8.93 14.01
CA GLU A 29 -7.73 9.06 12.98
C GLU A 29 -7.82 10.51 12.48
N GLY A 30 -7.84 10.70 11.17
CA GLY A 30 -7.84 12.03 10.55
C GLY A 30 -6.50 12.77 10.59
N ALA A 31 -5.39 12.10 10.97
CA ALA A 31 -4.06 12.66 10.81
C ALA A 31 -3.80 13.12 9.38
N SER A 32 -3.00 14.17 9.23
CA SER A 32 -2.58 14.71 7.95
C SER A 32 -1.09 15.05 7.99
N ILE A 33 -0.41 14.83 6.87
CA ILE A 33 0.96 15.25 6.65
C ILE A 33 1.05 16.47 5.72
N VAL A 34 -0.07 17.11 5.39
CA VAL A 34 -0.10 18.28 4.51
C VAL A 34 0.53 19.49 5.20
N GLY A 35 1.23 20.32 4.42
CA GLY A 35 1.79 21.58 4.89
C GLY A 35 3.31 21.58 4.95
N ALA A 36 3.86 22.52 5.71
CA ALA A 36 5.29 22.77 5.79
C ALA A 36 5.99 21.81 6.77
N HIS A 37 7.12 21.27 6.34
CA HIS A 37 7.98 20.37 7.09
C HIS A 37 9.41 20.92 7.12
N ALA A 38 10.07 20.76 8.25
CA ALA A 38 11.48 21.08 8.42
C ALA A 38 12.10 20.05 9.36
N PHE A 39 13.39 19.77 9.16
CA PHE A 39 14.15 18.84 9.98
C PHE A 39 15.35 19.57 10.57
N SER A 40 15.66 19.28 11.83
CA SER A 40 16.84 19.80 12.51
C SER A 40 17.60 18.66 13.19
N GLY A 41 18.92 18.81 13.32
CA GLY A 41 19.78 17.81 13.93
C GLY A 41 21.21 17.87 13.43
N LYS A 42 22.11 17.17 14.12
CA LYS A 42 23.52 17.09 13.73
C LYS A 42 23.63 16.43 12.34
N GLY A 43 24.25 17.14 11.39
CA GLY A 43 24.43 16.66 10.02
C GLY A 43 23.24 16.90 9.08
N ILE A 44 22.19 17.58 9.53
CA ILE A 44 21.09 18.04 8.69
C ILE A 44 21.35 19.49 8.28
N VAL A 45 21.24 19.79 6.98
CA VAL A 45 21.40 21.16 6.46
C VAL A 45 20.21 22.03 6.86
N GLU A 46 20.48 23.28 7.22
CA GLU A 46 19.45 24.23 7.69
C GLU A 46 18.39 24.57 6.62
N SER A 47 18.76 24.38 5.34
CA SER A 47 17.89 24.55 4.18
C SER A 47 16.88 23.41 3.99
N LEU A 48 16.94 22.32 4.77
CA LEU A 48 16.03 21.17 4.64
C LEU A 48 14.61 21.52 5.10
N ARG A 49 13.85 22.09 4.17
CA ARG A 49 12.48 22.56 4.35
C ARG A 49 11.69 22.22 3.09
N PHE A 50 10.50 21.69 3.25
CA PHE A 50 9.64 21.38 2.12
C PHE A 50 8.17 21.46 2.50
N SER A 51 7.29 21.41 1.50
CA SER A 51 5.84 21.35 1.73
C SER A 51 5.26 20.13 1.04
N ILE A 52 4.32 19.47 1.71
CA ILE A 52 3.57 18.34 1.17
C ILE A 52 2.18 18.84 0.74
N PRO A 53 1.83 18.75 -0.56
CA PRO A 53 0.50 19.09 -1.08
C PRO A 53 -0.59 18.12 -0.61
N ARG A 54 -1.86 18.53 -0.73
CA ARG A 54 -3.04 17.74 -0.29
C ARG A 54 -3.21 16.43 -1.04
N GLU A 55 -2.80 16.38 -2.31
CA GLU A 55 -2.84 15.17 -3.15
C GLU A 55 -1.82 14.11 -2.72
N HIS A 56 -0.86 14.47 -1.87
CA HIS A 56 0.13 13.59 -1.26
C HIS A 56 -0.08 13.42 0.26
N ASP A 57 -1.31 13.61 0.75
CA ASP A 57 -1.62 13.28 2.13
C ASP A 57 -1.72 11.76 2.36
N LEU A 58 -1.88 11.37 3.62
CA LEU A 58 -2.12 10.00 4.04
C LEU A 58 -3.37 9.42 3.36
N LEU A 59 -3.24 8.20 2.82
CA LEU A 59 -4.38 7.46 2.33
C LEU A 59 -5.24 6.97 3.50
N PRO A 60 -6.59 7.05 3.39
CA PRO A 60 -7.45 6.55 4.44
C PRO A 60 -7.37 5.01 4.57
N PRO A 61 -7.85 4.45 5.68
CA PRO A 61 -8.05 3.01 5.80
C PRO A 61 -8.95 2.49 4.67
N ILE A 62 -8.60 1.34 4.09
CA ILE A 62 -9.45 0.70 3.08
C ILE A 62 -10.60 0.00 3.82
N ALA A 63 -11.81 0.56 3.70
CA ALA A 63 -13.04 -0.04 4.20
C ALA A 63 -13.58 -1.11 3.23
N LEU A 64 -12.90 -2.26 3.17
CA LEU A 64 -13.26 -3.38 2.32
C LEU A 64 -14.52 -4.10 2.83
N LYS A 65 -15.49 -4.32 1.94
CA LYS A 65 -16.68 -5.13 2.17
C LYS A 65 -16.67 -6.36 1.29
N GLN A 66 -17.15 -7.47 1.83
CA GLN A 66 -17.27 -8.74 1.13
C GLN A 66 -18.75 -9.16 1.08
N ALA A 67 -19.20 -9.67 -0.07
CA ALA A 67 -20.53 -10.22 -0.24
C ALA A 67 -20.48 -11.45 -1.14
N GLN A 68 -21.28 -12.47 -0.84
CA GLN A 68 -21.40 -13.65 -1.69
C GLN A 68 -22.53 -13.47 -2.72
N ARG A 69 -22.24 -13.71 -4.00
CA ARG A 69 -23.23 -13.69 -5.08
C ARG A 69 -22.98 -14.83 -6.05
N ASN A 70 -23.94 -15.75 -6.17
CA ASN A 70 -23.85 -16.92 -7.05
C ASN A 70 -22.55 -17.74 -6.87
N GLY A 71 -22.03 -17.78 -5.65
CA GLY A 71 -20.78 -18.45 -5.28
C GLY A 71 -19.49 -17.69 -5.60
N ALA A 72 -19.56 -16.51 -6.23
CA ALA A 72 -18.43 -15.60 -6.35
C ALA A 72 -18.37 -14.66 -5.12
N THR A 73 -17.16 -14.33 -4.70
CA THR A 73 -16.93 -13.34 -3.64
C THR A 73 -16.80 -11.95 -4.28
N LEU A 74 -17.80 -11.11 -4.07
CA LEU A 74 -17.77 -9.70 -4.46
C LEU A 74 -17.06 -8.89 -3.38
N LEU A 75 -16.06 -8.13 -3.80
CA LEU A 75 -15.29 -7.20 -2.99
C LEU A 75 -15.68 -5.79 -3.39
N SER A 76 -15.93 -4.91 -2.43
CA SER A 76 -16.21 -3.49 -2.69
C SER A 76 -15.60 -2.59 -1.63
N TRP A 77 -15.27 -1.34 -2.00
CA TRP A 77 -14.66 -0.36 -1.09
C TRP A 77 -15.11 1.06 -1.41
N GLN A 78 -14.90 1.97 -0.46
CA GLN A 78 -15.23 3.39 -0.61
C GLN A 78 -14.28 4.11 -1.58
N ALA A 79 -14.71 5.27 -2.06
CA ALA A 79 -13.84 6.11 -2.88
C ALA A 79 -12.63 6.63 -2.11
N MET A 80 -11.46 6.56 -2.74
CA MET A 80 -10.20 7.06 -2.19
C MET A 80 -9.60 8.07 -3.19
N PRO A 81 -9.94 9.36 -3.09
CA PRO A 81 -9.55 10.37 -4.10
C PRO A 81 -8.03 10.51 -4.30
N GLN A 82 -7.23 10.22 -3.28
CA GLN A 82 -5.77 10.28 -3.32
C GLN A 82 -5.12 8.99 -3.85
N ALA A 83 -5.91 7.91 -4.05
CA ALA A 83 -5.38 6.66 -4.60
C ALA A 83 -5.25 6.78 -6.12
N HIS A 84 -4.06 6.49 -6.64
CA HIS A 84 -3.76 6.43 -8.06
C HIS A 84 -4.13 5.07 -8.66
N ALA A 85 -3.99 3.98 -7.91
CA ALA A 85 -4.33 2.65 -8.38
C ALA A 85 -4.60 1.67 -7.23
N PHE A 86 -5.23 0.55 -7.55
CA PHE A 86 -5.45 -0.54 -6.61
C PHE A 86 -4.89 -1.87 -7.12
N PHE A 87 -4.48 -2.73 -6.19
CA PHE A 87 -4.11 -4.11 -6.45
C PHE A 87 -4.74 -5.02 -5.39
N LEU A 88 -5.29 -6.14 -5.80
CA LEU A 88 -5.74 -7.20 -4.90
C LEU A 88 -5.00 -8.48 -5.25
N GLY A 89 -4.48 -9.15 -4.23
CA GLY A 89 -3.89 -10.48 -4.34
C GLY A 89 -4.39 -11.35 -3.21
N ALA A 90 -4.77 -12.59 -3.51
CA ALA A 90 -5.20 -13.56 -2.53
C ALA A 90 -4.42 -14.87 -2.67
N MET A 91 -4.10 -15.47 -1.54
CA MET A 91 -3.40 -16.74 -1.46
C MET A 91 -4.19 -17.69 -0.57
N GLY A 92 -4.48 -18.88 -1.08
CA GLY A 92 -5.20 -19.92 -0.35
C GLY A 92 -4.68 -21.30 -0.70
N ALA A 93 -5.25 -22.31 -0.06
CA ALA A 93 -4.98 -23.71 -0.36
C ALA A 93 -6.25 -24.38 -0.90
N ARG A 94 -6.05 -25.37 -1.76
CA ARG A 94 -7.09 -26.31 -2.18
C ARG A 94 -6.51 -27.71 -2.09
N THR A 95 -7.25 -28.63 -1.51
CA THR A 95 -6.88 -30.04 -1.53
C THR A 95 -7.52 -30.69 -2.75
N ASP A 96 -6.72 -31.37 -3.56
CA ASP A 96 -7.25 -32.16 -4.67
C ASP A 96 -7.95 -33.44 -4.17
N SER A 97 -8.58 -34.18 -5.08
CA SER A 97 -9.24 -35.44 -4.74
C SER A 97 -8.29 -36.53 -4.24
N GLY A 98 -6.97 -36.36 -4.43
CA GLY A 98 -5.92 -37.26 -3.96
C GLY A 98 -5.34 -36.89 -2.59
N GLY A 99 -5.83 -35.82 -1.95
CA GLY A 99 -5.34 -35.36 -0.65
C GLY A 99 -4.10 -34.44 -0.72
N THR A 100 -3.68 -34.02 -1.92
CA THR A 100 -2.53 -33.11 -2.10
C THR A 100 -2.98 -31.66 -1.96
N ALA A 101 -2.32 -30.91 -1.08
CA ALA A 101 -2.56 -29.47 -0.93
C ALA A 101 -1.88 -28.68 -2.05
N GLU A 102 -2.68 -28.04 -2.90
CA GLU A 102 -2.25 -27.08 -3.91
C GLU A 102 -2.35 -25.65 -3.38
N MET A 103 -1.30 -24.85 -3.57
CA MET A 103 -1.36 -23.41 -3.31
C MET A 103 -1.99 -22.69 -4.51
N VAL A 104 -3.01 -21.89 -4.24
CA VAL A 104 -3.68 -21.05 -5.24
C VAL A 104 -3.31 -19.60 -5.00
N LEU A 105 -2.86 -18.93 -6.06
CA LEU A 105 -2.63 -17.50 -6.10
C LEU A 105 -3.63 -16.87 -7.06
N TRP A 106 -4.37 -15.88 -6.58
CA TRP A 106 -5.28 -15.07 -7.38
C TRP A 106 -4.87 -13.61 -7.30
N THR A 107 -5.03 -12.87 -8.39
CA THR A 107 -4.82 -11.42 -8.42
C THR A 107 -5.92 -10.73 -9.22
N SER A 108 -6.13 -9.45 -8.96
CA SER A 108 -7.07 -8.61 -9.74
C SER A 108 -6.55 -8.22 -11.12
N SER A 109 -5.41 -8.76 -11.55
CA SER A 109 -4.76 -8.41 -12.82
C SER A 109 -5.45 -9.10 -14.00
N GLU A 110 -5.65 -8.38 -15.11
CA GLU A 110 -6.11 -8.97 -16.38
C GLU A 110 -5.00 -9.78 -17.07
N ARG A 111 -3.76 -9.68 -16.58
CA ARG A 111 -2.59 -10.43 -17.06
C ARG A 111 -2.17 -11.52 -16.07
N PRO A 112 -1.47 -12.57 -16.52
CA PRO A 112 -0.85 -13.58 -15.64
C PRO A 112 0.30 -12.97 -14.82
N GLU A 113 -0.05 -12.19 -13.79
CA GLU A 113 0.88 -11.56 -12.86
C GLU A 113 0.61 -12.08 -11.44
N THR A 114 1.65 -12.63 -10.84
CA THR A 114 1.68 -13.15 -9.46
C THR A 114 1.53 -12.05 -8.40
N GLY A 115 1.88 -10.81 -8.72
CA GLY A 115 1.73 -9.67 -7.83
C GLY A 115 2.79 -9.55 -6.74
N PHE A 116 3.77 -10.46 -6.65
CA PHE A 116 4.84 -10.37 -5.65
C PHE A 116 5.65 -9.06 -5.76
N GLY A 117 5.83 -8.54 -6.98
CA GLY A 117 6.49 -7.26 -7.23
C GLY A 117 5.64 -6.03 -6.90
N LEU A 118 4.34 -6.21 -6.64
CA LEU A 118 3.36 -5.15 -6.39
C LEU A 118 3.15 -4.91 -4.89
N VAL A 119 3.58 -5.82 -4.01
CA VAL A 119 3.38 -5.67 -2.55
C VAL A 119 4.07 -4.42 -1.96
N ASP A 120 5.15 -3.97 -2.61
CA ASP A 120 5.92 -2.81 -2.20
C ASP A 120 5.39 -1.50 -2.81
N TYR A 121 5.91 -0.36 -2.37
CA TYR A 121 5.65 0.93 -3.00
C TYR A 121 6.03 0.92 -4.48
N GLN A 122 5.29 1.67 -5.30
CA GLN A 122 5.52 1.80 -6.74
C GLN A 122 5.77 3.28 -7.08
N PRO A 123 6.77 3.62 -7.90
CA PRO A 123 6.90 4.97 -8.44
C PRO A 123 5.81 5.25 -9.48
N ASN A 124 5.45 6.51 -9.70
CA ASN A 124 4.34 6.90 -10.59
C ASN A 124 4.46 6.27 -11.98
N ARG A 125 5.65 6.32 -12.60
CA ARG A 125 5.90 5.70 -13.91
C ARG A 125 5.61 4.19 -13.94
N ALA A 126 5.87 3.49 -12.84
CA ALA A 126 5.57 2.06 -12.76
C ALA A 126 4.07 1.84 -12.61
N ILE A 127 3.39 2.63 -11.77
CA ILE A 127 1.92 2.61 -11.66
C ILE A 127 1.28 2.84 -13.03
N ASP A 128 1.69 3.87 -13.76
CA ASP A 128 1.20 4.20 -15.10
C ASP A 128 1.38 3.03 -16.08
N GLY A 129 2.56 2.41 -16.05
CA GLY A 129 2.87 1.23 -16.86
C GLY A 129 1.98 0.04 -16.53
N TRP A 130 1.79 -0.25 -15.23
CA TRP A 130 0.94 -1.35 -14.78
C TRP A 130 -0.54 -1.11 -15.05
N LEU A 131 -1.02 0.14 -14.96
CA LEU A 131 -2.37 0.52 -15.36
C LEU A 131 -2.56 0.31 -16.87
N LYS A 132 -1.60 0.76 -17.69
CA LYS A 132 -1.62 0.54 -19.14
C LYS A 132 -1.65 -0.95 -19.50
N ASP A 133 -0.88 -1.76 -18.78
CA ASP A 133 -0.81 -3.22 -18.98
C ASP A 133 -2.01 -3.96 -18.36
N LYS A 134 -2.89 -3.24 -17.65
CA LYS A 134 -4.06 -3.74 -16.92
C LYS A 134 -3.74 -4.74 -15.81
N VAL A 135 -2.58 -4.57 -15.19
CA VAL A 135 -2.17 -5.30 -14.00
C VAL A 135 -2.75 -4.67 -12.73
N LEU A 136 -2.86 -3.34 -12.73
CA LEU A 136 -3.51 -2.58 -11.65
C LEU A 136 -4.92 -2.17 -12.04
N LEU A 137 -5.79 -2.06 -11.03
CA LEU A 137 -7.11 -1.46 -11.16
C LEU A 137 -6.99 0.07 -11.12
N GLY A 138 -7.80 0.76 -11.91
CA GLY A 138 -7.80 2.21 -12.00
C GLY A 138 -8.28 2.92 -10.73
N PRO A 139 -8.01 4.22 -10.58
CA PRO A 139 -8.34 4.99 -9.38
C PRO A 139 -9.85 5.14 -9.15
N ALA A 140 -10.66 4.94 -10.19
CA ALA A 140 -12.14 4.96 -10.11
C ALA A 140 -12.75 3.60 -9.76
N THR A 141 -11.99 2.50 -9.81
CA THR A 141 -12.50 1.16 -9.50
C THR A 141 -12.87 1.07 -8.02
N ARG A 142 -14.05 0.51 -7.74
CA ARG A 142 -14.61 0.36 -6.38
C ARG A 142 -15.04 -1.06 -6.05
N GLU A 143 -14.93 -1.97 -7.01
CA GLU A 143 -15.34 -3.35 -6.86
C GLU A 143 -14.45 -4.30 -7.64
N CYS A 144 -14.38 -5.54 -7.16
CA CYS A 144 -13.70 -6.65 -7.81
C CYS A 144 -14.40 -7.96 -7.44
N ALA A 145 -14.45 -8.92 -8.36
CA ALA A 145 -15.08 -10.22 -8.10
C ALA A 145 -14.04 -11.32 -8.14
N ILE A 146 -13.98 -12.13 -7.09
CA ILE A 146 -13.22 -13.39 -7.09
C ILE A 146 -14.18 -14.48 -7.59
N PRO A 147 -13.84 -15.17 -8.70
CA PRO A 147 -14.69 -16.23 -9.24
C PRO A 147 -14.97 -17.35 -8.24
N LYS A 148 -16.10 -18.02 -8.42
CA LYS A 148 -16.48 -19.19 -7.61
C LYS A 148 -15.43 -20.30 -7.74
N GLY A 149 -15.10 -20.94 -6.61
CA GLY A 149 -14.30 -22.17 -6.58
C GLY A 149 -12.79 -21.96 -6.79
N VAL A 150 -12.31 -20.72 -6.73
CA VAL A 150 -10.86 -20.43 -6.78
C VAL A 150 -10.16 -20.96 -5.52
N PHE A 151 -10.79 -20.83 -4.36
CA PHE A 151 -10.24 -21.27 -3.07
C PHE A 151 -11.07 -22.41 -2.48
N GLY A 152 -10.42 -23.28 -1.70
CA GLY A 152 -11.08 -24.28 -0.87
C GLY A 152 -11.67 -23.63 0.39
N ASP A 153 -11.07 -23.90 1.55
CA ASP A 153 -11.62 -23.52 2.86
C ASP A 153 -11.37 -22.05 3.25
N GLY A 154 -10.64 -21.29 2.43
CA GLY A 154 -10.37 -19.88 2.66
C GLY A 154 -9.12 -19.38 1.97
N ALA A 155 -8.94 -18.06 2.01
CA ALA A 155 -7.75 -17.41 1.47
C ALA A 155 -7.44 -16.11 2.20
N MET A 156 -6.14 -15.80 2.29
CA MET A 156 -5.65 -14.51 2.77
C MET A 156 -5.65 -13.52 1.61
N LEU A 157 -6.57 -12.55 1.64
CA LEU A 157 -6.59 -11.42 0.73
C LEU A 157 -5.68 -10.30 1.27
N ARG A 158 -4.95 -9.67 0.36
CA ARG A 158 -4.32 -8.37 0.55
C ARG A 158 -4.79 -7.41 -0.54
N MET A 159 -5.33 -6.28 -0.12
CA MET A 159 -5.62 -5.14 -0.99
C MET A 159 -4.62 -4.02 -0.71
N ILE A 160 -4.15 -3.37 -1.77
CA ILE A 160 -3.24 -2.24 -1.72
C ILE A 160 -3.85 -1.10 -2.52
N ALA A 161 -3.92 0.08 -1.92
CA ALA A 161 -4.14 1.34 -2.62
C ALA A 161 -2.80 2.08 -2.71
N TYR A 162 -2.37 2.45 -3.92
CA TYR A 162 -1.16 3.23 -4.12
C TYR A 162 -1.50 4.71 -4.23
N GLY A 163 -0.80 5.56 -3.48
CA GLY A 163 -0.84 7.00 -3.66
C GLY A 163 0.22 7.45 -4.66
N ASN A 164 0.21 8.74 -4.99
CA ASN A 164 1.27 9.33 -5.81
C ASN A 164 2.59 9.44 -5.02
N GLU A 165 3.70 9.15 -5.68
CA GLU A 165 5.04 9.51 -5.19
C GLU A 165 5.26 11.01 -5.38
N LEU A 166 5.84 11.66 -4.37
CA LEU A 166 6.33 13.03 -4.43
C LEU A 166 7.86 13.02 -4.31
N ASN A 167 8.54 13.66 -5.26
CA ASN A 167 9.98 13.81 -5.29
C ASN A 167 10.33 15.29 -5.23
N LEU A 168 11.09 15.68 -4.20
CA LEU A 168 11.49 17.06 -3.93
C LEU A 168 13.01 17.13 -3.85
N ALA A 169 13.54 18.30 -4.19
CA ALA A 169 14.97 18.57 -4.09
C ALA A 169 15.21 20.08 -3.99
N HIS A 170 16.33 20.45 -3.38
CA HIS A 170 16.78 21.83 -3.34
C HIS A 170 18.26 21.95 -3.74
N PRO A 171 18.60 22.86 -4.68
CA PRO A 171 17.66 23.62 -5.53
C PRO A 171 16.80 22.68 -6.42
N PRO A 172 15.61 23.12 -6.86
CA PRO A 172 14.78 22.35 -7.79
C PRO A 172 15.57 21.93 -9.03
N ARG A 173 15.23 20.77 -9.59
CA ARG A 173 15.91 20.28 -10.79
C ARG A 173 15.74 21.31 -11.94
N PRO A 174 16.84 21.74 -12.59
CA PRO A 174 16.76 22.58 -13.77
C PRO A 174 15.92 21.95 -14.88
N VAL A 175 15.22 22.78 -15.65
CA VAL A 175 14.44 22.32 -16.82
C VAL A 175 15.37 21.78 -17.90
N ASP A 176 16.53 22.42 -18.10
CA ASP A 176 17.56 21.93 -19.00
C ASP A 176 18.41 20.83 -18.34
N ALA A 177 18.24 19.60 -18.80
CA ALA A 177 18.97 18.43 -18.33
C ALA A 177 20.49 18.50 -18.51
N LYS A 178 21.01 19.42 -19.33
CA LYS A 178 22.46 19.63 -19.52
C LYS A 178 23.08 20.51 -18.44
N THR A 179 22.27 21.22 -17.66
CA THR A 179 22.76 22.04 -16.55
C THR A 179 23.25 21.13 -15.43
N ALA A 180 24.49 21.33 -14.97
CA ALA A 180 25.02 20.60 -13.83
C ALA A 180 24.12 20.83 -12.61
N TRP A 181 23.62 19.74 -12.02
CA TRP A 181 22.68 19.79 -10.91
C TRP A 181 23.18 18.93 -9.75
N GLN A 182 23.50 19.59 -8.63
CA GLN A 182 23.90 18.96 -7.38
C GLN A 182 22.96 19.47 -6.28
N PRO A 183 21.89 18.72 -5.94
CA PRO A 183 21.00 19.13 -4.88
C PRO A 183 21.68 19.01 -3.51
N GLU A 184 21.50 20.02 -2.67
CA GLU A 184 21.90 19.98 -1.26
C GLU A 184 21.15 18.89 -0.50
N TRP A 185 19.87 18.72 -0.82
CA TRP A 185 19.04 17.67 -0.27
C TRP A 185 17.98 17.20 -1.27
N THR A 186 17.50 15.98 -1.04
CA THR A 186 16.36 15.40 -1.75
C THR A 186 15.41 14.75 -0.75
N ALA A 187 14.10 14.90 -0.96
CA ALA A 187 13.08 14.20 -0.18
C ALA A 187 12.19 13.39 -1.12
N LYS A 188 11.84 12.17 -0.68
CA LYS A 188 10.95 11.28 -1.42
C LYS A 188 9.87 10.77 -0.49
N LEU A 189 8.61 11.04 -0.85
CA LEU A 189 7.44 10.59 -0.12
C LEU A 189 6.71 9.54 -0.96
N ARG A 190 6.40 8.42 -0.32
CA ARG A 190 5.67 7.28 -0.90
C ARG A 190 4.58 6.87 0.05
N ILE A 191 3.38 6.74 -0.46
CA ILE A 191 2.19 6.49 0.36
C ILE A 191 1.46 5.30 -0.23
N LYS A 192 1.06 4.38 0.65
CA LYS A 192 0.17 3.27 0.31
C LYS A 192 -0.72 2.98 1.51
N SER A 193 -1.94 2.52 1.24
CA SER A 193 -2.81 1.91 2.25
C SER A 193 -2.87 0.41 1.95
N VAL A 194 -2.80 -0.42 2.99
CA VAL A 194 -2.83 -1.88 2.87
C VAL A 194 -3.92 -2.41 3.79
N HIS A 195 -4.75 -3.29 3.26
CA HIS A 195 -5.76 -4.01 4.02
C HIS A 195 -5.60 -5.51 3.78
N THR A 196 -5.74 -6.29 4.84
CA THR A 196 -5.70 -7.75 4.78
C THR A 196 -6.99 -8.30 5.35
N ALA A 197 -7.56 -9.29 4.67
CA ALA A 197 -8.79 -9.94 5.10
C ALA A 197 -8.73 -11.44 4.84
N LEU A 198 -9.44 -12.21 5.66
CA LEU A 198 -9.76 -13.60 5.35
C LEU A 198 -10.98 -13.64 4.43
N LEU A 199 -10.87 -14.41 3.34
CA LEU A 199 -11.97 -14.72 2.43
C LEU A 199 -12.66 -16.01 2.90
N GLY A 200 -13.99 -16.04 2.83
CA GLY A 200 -14.77 -17.27 3.10
C GLY A 200 -15.22 -17.47 4.55
N MET A 201 -14.71 -16.68 5.49
CA MET A 201 -15.25 -16.59 6.86
C MET A 201 -16.13 -15.34 6.98
N ALA A 202 -17.27 -15.46 7.68
CA ALA A 202 -18.09 -14.30 8.02
C ALA A 202 -17.21 -13.24 8.68
N SER A 203 -17.37 -11.99 8.27
CA SER A 203 -16.53 -10.84 8.63
C SER A 203 -16.03 -10.90 10.07
N ALA A 204 -14.79 -11.36 10.27
CA ALA A 204 -14.11 -11.13 11.52
C ALA A 204 -13.89 -9.61 11.65
N PRO A 205 -14.07 -9.01 12.84
CA PRO A 205 -13.73 -7.62 13.06
C PRO A 205 -12.31 -7.39 12.56
N ASN A 206 -12.08 -6.27 11.87
CA ASN A 206 -10.75 -6.00 11.36
C ASN A 206 -9.78 -5.88 12.56
N ALA A 207 -8.48 -6.12 12.35
CA ALA A 207 -7.51 -6.09 13.45
C ALA A 207 -7.47 -4.73 14.17
N GLN A 208 -7.90 -3.64 13.53
CA GLN A 208 -8.02 -2.32 14.15
C GLN A 208 -9.25 -2.22 15.07
N ASP A 209 -10.35 -2.91 14.76
CA ASP A 209 -11.54 -3.03 15.60
C ASP A 209 -11.21 -3.85 16.85
N LEU A 210 -10.48 -4.97 16.71
CA LEU A 210 -10.03 -5.79 17.84
C LEU A 210 -9.06 -5.04 18.77
N LEU A 211 -8.21 -4.17 18.21
CA LEU A 211 -7.33 -3.29 18.99
C LEU A 211 -8.10 -2.13 19.64
N ARG A 212 -9.17 -1.62 18.99
CA ARG A 212 -10.06 -0.59 19.54
C ARG A 212 -10.96 -1.11 20.66
N GLU A 213 -11.41 -2.36 20.58
CA GLU A 213 -12.33 -2.97 21.55
C GLU A 213 -11.65 -3.56 22.79
N GLY A 214 -10.33 -3.38 22.95
CA GLY A 214 -9.64 -3.72 24.20
C GLY A 214 -9.68 -5.22 24.56
N LEU A 215 -9.87 -6.09 23.57
CA LEU A 215 -10.07 -7.54 23.76
C LEU A 215 -8.76 -8.35 23.69
N LEU A 216 -7.65 -7.72 24.08
CA LEU A 216 -6.41 -8.37 24.52
C LEU A 216 -5.96 -7.75 25.85
N GLY A 217 -6.90 -7.63 26.78
CA GLY A 217 -6.62 -7.41 28.20
C GLY A 217 -6.64 -8.74 28.96
N GLY A 218 -5.54 -9.02 29.66
CA GLY A 218 -5.40 -10.12 30.64
C GLY A 218 -4.36 -11.16 30.20
N GLU A 219 -3.37 -11.56 30.98
CA GLU A 219 -3.11 -11.45 32.42
C GLU A 219 -1.58 -11.55 32.69
N GLU A 220 -1.16 -10.97 33.82
CA GLU A 220 0.14 -11.02 34.57
C GLU A 220 1.49 -10.82 33.84
#